data_AF-C4FDF4-F1
#
_entry.id   AF-C4FDF4-F1
#
_cell.length_a   1.000
_cell.length_b   1.000
_cell.length_c   1.000
_cell.angle_alpha   90.00
_cell.angle_beta   90.00
_cell.angle_gamma   90.00
#
_symmetry.space_group_name_H-M   'P 1'
#
loop_
_entity.id
_entity.type
_entity.pdbx_description
1 polymer ?
#
loop_
_entity_poly.entity_id
_entity_poly.type
_entity_poly.pdbx_seq_one_letter_code
_entity_poly.pdbx_strand_id
1 'polypeptide(L)'
;MTDSGFRPTGVSGSHADATATSFASLEPRDQLLELLRERAAGKPFSELSAVTFDHRGSTVVGHLLLDALEDAGYSVDDFDAVGALTAAAVPLVMSVVQAAASRGEDIDGFVMDFVYPSIKGPSIKGRRVVLLDAWLSEKSYVQTSSLVTLRNGNELSLDFSVVEHEGANVVAVASMVGGLGGDDAKHIEVINPVTDERHELPFVQLFDEAELR
;
A
#
# COMPACT_ATOMS: atom_id res chain seq x y z
N MET A 1 34.30 0.20 48.94
CA MET A 1 33.00 -0.48 48.85
C MET A 1 32.09 0.44 48.05
N THR A 2 31.84 0.09 46.80
CA THR A 2 31.00 0.85 45.86
C THR A 2 29.56 0.43 46.04
N ASP A 3 28.72 1.37 46.47
CA ASP A 3 27.29 1.19 46.73
C ASP A 3 26.54 1.15 45.38
N SER A 4 26.21 -0.06 44.91
CA SER A 4 25.44 -0.25 43.68
C SER A 4 23.95 -0.13 44.01
N GLY A 5 23.43 1.10 43.95
CA GLY A 5 22.00 1.36 44.05
C GLY A 5 21.23 0.71 42.91
N PHE A 6 20.55 -0.41 43.22
CA PHE A 6 19.59 -1.04 42.32
C PHE A 6 18.44 -0.04 42.06
N ARG A 7 18.23 0.34 40.80
CA ARG A 7 17.05 1.13 40.42
C ARG A 7 15.82 0.22 40.46
N PRO A 8 14.74 0.57 41.19
CA PRO A 8 13.49 -0.16 41.11
C PRO A 8 12.92 -0.02 39.70
N THR A 9 12.71 -1.14 39.01
CA THR A 9 11.85 -1.21 37.82
C THR A 9 10.40 -1.04 38.27
N GLY A 10 10.00 0.20 38.52
CA GLY A 10 8.59 0.52 38.72
C GLY A 10 7.81 0.15 37.46
N VAL A 11 6.70 -0.55 37.65
CA VAL A 11 5.78 -0.90 36.57
C VAL A 11 5.10 0.39 36.13
N SER A 12 5.56 1.00 35.04
CA SER A 12 4.85 2.06 34.32
C SER A 12 3.67 1.45 33.52
N GLY A 13 2.78 0.71 34.18
CA GLY A 13 1.82 -0.18 33.52
C GLY A 13 0.39 -0.01 34.00
N SER A 14 -0.19 1.17 33.79
CA SER A 14 -1.64 1.33 33.92
C SER A 14 -2.26 2.04 32.73
N HIS A 15 -1.65 3.12 32.24
CA HIS A 15 -2.17 3.83 31.07
C HIS A 15 -1.78 3.17 29.74
N ALA A 16 -0.51 2.77 29.56
CA ALA A 16 -0.05 2.13 28.32
C ALA A 16 -0.71 0.76 28.07
N ASP A 17 -0.89 -0.05 29.13
CA ASP A 17 -1.56 -1.35 29.06
C ASP A 17 -3.05 -1.22 28.78
N ALA A 18 -3.73 -0.23 29.37
CA ALA A 18 -5.15 0.03 29.10
C ALA A 18 -5.36 0.53 27.67
N THR A 19 -4.48 1.40 27.14
CA THR A 19 -4.55 1.85 25.74
C THR A 19 -4.24 0.73 24.76
N ALA A 20 -3.26 -0.14 25.05
CA ALA A 20 -2.95 -1.28 24.19
C ALA A 20 -4.09 -2.30 24.15
N THR A 21 -4.70 -2.58 25.32
CA THR A 21 -5.88 -3.46 25.41
C THR A 21 -7.09 -2.86 24.70
N SER A 22 -7.30 -1.54 24.82
CA SER A 22 -8.36 -0.82 24.09
C SER A 22 -8.17 -0.92 22.58
N PHE A 23 -6.95 -0.67 22.09
CA PHE A 23 -6.64 -0.75 20.66
C PHE A 23 -6.83 -2.17 20.10
N ALA A 24 -6.35 -3.19 20.81
CA ALA A 24 -6.50 -4.59 20.39
C ALA A 24 -7.96 -5.08 20.34
N SER A 25 -8.87 -4.37 21.01
CA SER A 25 -10.31 -4.69 21.01
C SER A 25 -11.11 -4.06 19.87
N LEU A 26 -10.49 -3.17 19.08
CA LEU A 26 -11.11 -2.55 17.93
C LEU A 26 -11.18 -3.53 16.75
N GLU A 27 -12.14 -3.31 15.85
CA GLU A 27 -12.17 -4.00 14.56
C GLU A 27 -10.91 -3.65 13.74
N PRO A 28 -10.40 -4.57 12.88
CA PRO A 28 -9.15 -4.36 12.14
C PRO A 28 -9.10 -3.06 11.33
N ARG A 29 -10.23 -2.68 10.70
CA ARG A 29 -10.34 -1.42 9.96
C ARG A 29 -10.16 -0.21 10.88
N ASP A 30 -10.79 -0.22 12.06
CA ASP A 30 -10.70 0.86 13.04
C ASP A 30 -9.31 0.96 13.66
N GLN A 31 -8.64 -0.17 13.92
CA GLN A 31 -7.24 -0.21 14.33
C GLN A 31 -6.34 0.52 13.32
N LEU A 32 -6.49 0.18 12.03
CA LEU A 32 -5.68 0.79 10.99
C LEU A 32 -6.02 2.28 10.80
N LEU A 33 -7.29 2.66 10.86
CA LEU A 33 -7.73 4.05 10.76
C LEU A 33 -7.17 4.90 11.92
N GLU A 34 -7.16 4.37 13.14
CA GLU A 34 -6.56 5.05 14.29
C GLU A 34 -5.06 5.27 14.09
N LEU A 35 -4.31 4.27 13.60
CA LEU A 35 -2.90 4.42 13.25
C LEU A 35 -2.69 5.47 12.16
N LEU A 36 -3.52 5.45 11.11
CA LEU A 36 -3.45 6.43 10.02
C LEU A 36 -3.67 7.85 10.56
N ARG A 37 -4.67 8.07 11.40
CA ARG A 37 -4.92 9.37 12.05
C ARG A 37 -3.76 9.77 12.96
N GLU A 38 -3.24 8.87 13.79
CA GLU A 38 -2.10 9.16 14.68
C GLU A 38 -0.85 9.58 13.89
N ARG A 39 -0.56 8.88 12.78
CA ARG A 39 0.72 9.00 12.07
C ARG A 39 0.68 9.97 10.90
N ALA A 40 -0.49 10.27 10.37
CA ALA A 40 -0.64 11.07 9.16
C ALA A 40 -1.62 12.24 9.25
N ALA A 41 -2.31 12.47 10.38
CA ALA A 41 -3.19 13.62 10.53
C ALA A 41 -2.48 14.95 10.20
N GLY A 42 -3.17 15.79 9.43
CA GLY A 42 -2.70 17.11 9.03
C GLY A 42 -1.56 17.12 8.01
N LYS A 43 -1.10 15.97 7.53
CA LYS A 43 -0.12 15.92 6.43
C LYS A 43 -0.83 16.03 5.07
N PRO A 44 -0.27 16.79 4.12
CA PRO A 44 -0.82 16.85 2.76
C PRO A 44 -0.62 15.53 1.99
N PHE A 45 0.39 14.75 2.38
CA PHE A 45 0.76 13.43 1.87
C PHE A 45 1.65 12.73 2.91
N SER A 46 1.65 11.39 2.92
CA SER A 46 2.59 10.60 3.70
C SER A 46 2.86 9.28 2.99
N GLU A 47 4.11 8.82 3.00
CA GLU A 47 4.48 7.46 2.53
C GLU A 47 3.95 6.34 3.44
N LEU A 48 3.28 6.71 4.54
CA LEU A 48 2.70 5.82 5.56
C LEU A 48 3.65 4.76 6.14
N SER A 49 4.98 4.93 5.99
CA SER A 49 6.00 4.03 6.56
C SER A 49 5.85 3.80 8.06
N ALA A 50 5.42 4.83 8.80
CA ALA A 50 5.16 4.72 10.25
C ALA A 50 3.95 3.83 10.59
N VAL A 51 3.09 3.52 9.61
CA VAL A 51 1.95 2.61 9.74
C VAL A 51 2.31 1.24 9.17
N THR A 52 2.95 1.18 8.01
CA THR A 52 3.29 -0.08 7.34
C THR A 52 4.44 -0.84 8.01
N PHE A 53 5.30 -0.15 8.76
CA PHE A 53 6.29 -0.79 9.65
C PHE A 53 5.83 -0.90 11.12
N ASP A 54 4.63 -0.44 11.46
CA ASP A 54 4.04 -0.72 12.78
C ASP A 54 3.51 -2.15 12.77
N HIS A 55 3.95 -2.96 13.74
CA HIS A 55 3.55 -4.36 13.88
C HIS A 55 2.02 -4.60 13.86
N ARG A 56 1.22 -3.63 14.30
CA ARG A 56 -0.25 -3.71 14.29
C ARG A 56 -0.76 -3.42 12.88
N GLY A 57 -0.31 -2.32 12.28
CA GLY A 57 -0.69 -1.91 10.93
C GLY A 57 -0.30 -2.95 9.87
N SER A 58 0.93 -3.45 9.93
CA SER A 58 1.44 -4.47 9.01
C SER A 58 0.64 -5.78 9.05
N THR A 59 0.08 -6.12 10.21
CA THR A 59 -0.67 -7.37 10.39
C THR A 59 -2.06 -7.31 9.76
N VAL A 60 -2.71 -6.14 9.78
CA VAL A 60 -4.10 -6.00 9.31
C VAL A 60 -4.22 -5.46 7.90
N VAL A 61 -3.25 -4.66 7.42
CA VAL A 61 -3.37 -3.94 6.14
C VAL A 61 -3.50 -4.87 4.94
N GLY A 62 -2.79 -6.01 4.93
CA GLY A 62 -2.88 -6.98 3.83
C GLY A 62 -4.28 -7.57 3.69
N HIS A 63 -4.90 -7.92 4.81
CA HIS A 63 -6.28 -8.43 4.84
C HIS A 63 -7.27 -7.37 4.37
N LEU A 64 -7.15 -6.15 4.88
CA LEU A 64 -8.06 -5.07 4.54
C LEU A 64 -7.93 -4.64 3.07
N LEU A 65 -6.74 -4.70 2.48
CA LEU A 65 -6.56 -4.45 1.04
C LEU A 65 -7.23 -5.55 0.19
N LEU A 66 -7.14 -6.81 0.60
CA LEU A 66 -7.88 -7.89 -0.07
C LEU A 66 -9.39 -7.70 0.07
N ASP A 67 -9.87 -7.34 1.26
CA ASP A 67 -11.30 -7.08 1.49
C ASP A 67 -11.78 -5.89 0.64
N ALA A 68 -10.99 -4.82 0.53
CA ALA A 68 -11.33 -3.68 -0.33
C ALA A 68 -11.38 -4.06 -1.82
N LEU A 69 -10.51 -4.96 -2.28
CA LEU A 69 -10.56 -5.51 -3.63
C LEU A 69 -11.82 -6.37 -3.84
N GLU A 70 -12.16 -7.23 -2.88
CA GLU A 70 -13.38 -8.05 -2.87
C GLU A 70 -14.65 -7.18 -2.90
N ASP A 71 -14.71 -6.14 -2.08
CA ASP A 71 -15.82 -5.16 -2.05
C ASP A 71 -15.95 -4.40 -3.39
N ALA A 72 -14.83 -4.16 -4.08
CA ALA A 72 -14.80 -3.59 -5.42
C ALA A 72 -15.13 -4.60 -6.54
N GLY A 73 -15.38 -5.86 -6.19
CA GLY A 73 -15.81 -6.92 -7.11
C GLY A 73 -14.68 -7.81 -7.64
N TYR A 74 -13.48 -7.74 -7.07
CA TYR A 74 -12.35 -8.60 -7.42
C TYR A 74 -12.21 -9.76 -6.44
N SER A 75 -12.34 -10.98 -6.94
CA SER A 75 -11.93 -12.17 -6.20
C SER A 75 -10.40 -12.34 -6.27
N VAL A 76 -9.85 -13.08 -5.31
CA VAL A 76 -8.47 -13.59 -5.36
C VAL A 76 -8.19 -14.44 -6.61
N ASP A 77 -9.22 -15.01 -7.25
CA ASP A 77 -9.11 -15.69 -8.54
C ASP A 77 -8.93 -14.74 -9.73
N ASP A 78 -9.14 -13.43 -9.57
CA ASP A 78 -9.07 -12.44 -10.67
C ASP A 78 -7.66 -11.93 -10.95
N PHE A 79 -6.71 -12.18 -10.05
CA PHE A 79 -5.31 -11.77 -10.19
C PHE A 79 -4.35 -12.79 -9.60
N ASP A 80 -3.14 -12.85 -10.15
CA ASP A 80 -2.14 -13.88 -9.81
C ASP A 80 -0.96 -13.30 -9.01
N ALA A 81 -0.81 -11.97 -8.99
CA ALA A 81 0.26 -11.29 -8.26
C ALA A 81 -0.07 -9.85 -7.89
N VAL A 82 0.63 -9.33 -6.88
CA VAL A 82 0.58 -7.91 -6.48
C VAL A 82 1.95 -7.25 -6.56
N GLY A 83 1.99 -6.03 -7.09
CA GLY A 83 3.21 -5.27 -7.35
C GLY A 83 3.27 -3.95 -6.62
N ALA A 84 4.43 -3.52 -6.14
CA ALA A 84 4.61 -2.19 -5.56
C ALA A 84 4.83 -1.13 -6.66
N LEU A 85 3.92 -0.15 -6.77
CA LEU A 85 4.12 1.02 -7.63
C LEU A 85 5.20 1.96 -7.11
N THR A 86 5.34 2.05 -5.79
CA THR A 86 6.32 2.93 -5.16
C THR A 86 7.13 2.17 -4.13
N ALA A 87 8.27 2.72 -3.74
CA ALA A 87 9.05 2.16 -2.62
C ALA A 87 8.23 2.10 -1.32
N ALA A 88 7.28 3.03 -1.12
CA ALA A 88 6.40 3.06 0.04
C ALA A 88 5.39 1.89 0.06
N ALA A 89 5.11 1.29 -1.09
CA ALA A 89 4.18 0.18 -1.24
C ALA A 89 4.83 -1.20 -1.05
N VAL A 90 6.16 -1.30 -1.00
CA VAL A 90 6.87 -2.58 -0.83
C VAL A 90 6.42 -3.33 0.44
N PRO A 91 6.23 -2.69 1.60
CA PRO A 91 5.69 -3.38 2.78
C PRO A 91 4.25 -3.88 2.58
N LEU A 92 3.44 -3.20 1.76
CA LEU A 92 2.07 -3.60 1.46
C LEU A 92 2.04 -4.89 0.63
N VAL A 93 2.93 -5.01 -0.36
CA VAL A 93 3.09 -6.25 -1.15
C VAL A 93 3.31 -7.45 -0.22
N MET A 94 4.26 -7.34 0.71
CA MET A 94 4.51 -8.42 1.67
C MET A 94 3.32 -8.70 2.58
N SER A 95 2.60 -7.66 2.99
CA SER A 95 1.41 -7.81 3.86
C SER A 95 0.28 -8.53 3.12
N VAL A 96 0.03 -8.20 1.85
CA VAL A 96 -1.00 -8.84 1.01
C VAL A 96 -0.64 -10.30 0.72
N VAL A 97 0.63 -10.60 0.36
CA VAL A 97 1.08 -11.98 0.14
C VAL A 97 0.87 -12.85 1.37
N GLN A 98 1.21 -12.34 2.57
CA GLN A 98 0.98 -13.05 3.83
C GLN A 98 -0.51 -13.24 4.12
N ALA A 99 -1.32 -12.20 3.89
CA ALA A 99 -2.76 -12.25 4.08
C ALA A 99 -3.43 -13.28 3.14
N ALA A 100 -3.07 -13.27 1.85
CA ALA A 100 -3.54 -14.25 0.87
C ALA A 100 -3.16 -15.68 1.27
N ALA A 101 -1.89 -15.91 1.60
CA ALA A 101 -1.43 -17.23 2.04
C ALA A 101 -2.19 -17.73 3.28
N SER A 102 -2.53 -16.85 4.22
CA SER A 102 -3.33 -17.20 5.41
C SER A 102 -4.79 -17.55 5.09
N ARG A 103 -5.31 -17.08 3.94
CA ARG A 103 -6.62 -17.45 3.37
C ARG A 103 -6.55 -18.72 2.52
N GLY A 104 -5.36 -19.27 2.28
CA GLY A 104 -5.14 -20.44 1.43
C GLY A 104 -4.99 -20.08 -0.06
N GLU A 105 -4.72 -18.81 -0.37
CA GLU A 105 -4.62 -18.29 -1.73
C GLU A 105 -3.16 -18.05 -2.14
N ASP A 106 -2.86 -18.35 -3.40
CA ASP A 106 -1.51 -18.29 -3.97
C ASP A 106 -1.29 -16.99 -4.76
N ILE A 107 -1.11 -15.87 -4.04
CA ILE A 107 -0.80 -14.57 -4.64
C ILE A 107 0.71 -14.28 -4.49
N ASP A 108 1.40 -14.12 -5.61
CA ASP A 108 2.82 -13.76 -5.64
C ASP A 108 3.04 -12.24 -5.44
N GLY A 109 4.18 -11.86 -4.86
CA GLY A 109 4.58 -10.47 -4.71
C GLY A 109 5.74 -10.08 -5.63
N PHE A 110 5.71 -8.88 -6.19
CA PHE A 110 6.82 -8.34 -6.98
C PHE A 110 7.07 -6.84 -6.75
N VAL A 111 8.25 -6.38 -7.19
CA VAL A 111 8.62 -4.97 -7.23
C VAL A 111 9.31 -4.65 -8.56
N MET A 112 9.21 -3.40 -9.01
CA MET A 112 9.93 -2.91 -10.18
C MET A 112 11.37 -2.53 -9.81
N ASP A 113 12.32 -2.87 -10.68
CA ASP A 113 13.71 -2.40 -10.59
C ASP A 113 13.93 -1.22 -11.54
N PHE A 114 14.16 -0.06 -10.95
CA PHE A 114 14.36 1.20 -11.68
C PHE A 114 15.78 1.36 -12.23
N VAL A 115 16.76 0.62 -11.72
CA VAL A 115 18.15 0.69 -12.19
C VAL A 115 18.31 -0.14 -13.46
N TYR A 116 17.69 -1.32 -13.47
CA TYR A 116 17.58 -2.19 -14.62
C TYR A 116 16.11 -2.52 -14.82
N PRO A 117 15.37 -1.72 -15.64
CA PRO A 117 13.94 -1.87 -15.87
C PRO A 117 13.53 -3.34 -16.07
N SER A 118 13.01 -3.93 -15.00
CA SER A 118 12.70 -5.35 -14.89
C SER A 118 11.87 -5.61 -13.63
N ILE A 119 11.40 -6.85 -13.48
CA ILE A 119 10.67 -7.31 -12.30
C ILE A 119 11.61 -8.05 -11.35
N LYS A 120 11.48 -7.77 -10.05
CA LYS A 120 12.07 -8.57 -8.97
C LYS A 120 10.96 -9.33 -8.25
N GLY A 121 11.13 -10.64 -8.19
CA GLY A 121 10.13 -11.58 -7.68
C GLY A 121 9.88 -12.71 -8.68
N PRO A 122 8.85 -13.54 -8.45
CA PRO A 122 8.34 -14.46 -9.46
C PRO A 122 7.99 -13.73 -10.77
N SER A 123 8.10 -14.43 -11.90
CA SER A 123 7.77 -13.83 -13.21
C SER A 123 6.28 -13.50 -13.30
N ILE A 124 5.98 -12.31 -13.82
CA ILE A 124 4.60 -11.85 -14.06
C ILE A 124 4.16 -12.00 -15.51
N LYS A 125 4.97 -12.64 -16.37
CA LYS A 125 4.69 -12.74 -17.80
C LYS A 125 3.34 -13.40 -18.08
N GLY A 126 2.44 -12.67 -18.75
CA GLY A 126 1.08 -13.13 -19.06
C GLY A 126 0.15 -13.25 -17.86
N ARG A 127 0.58 -12.80 -16.67
CA ARG A 127 -0.21 -12.85 -15.44
C ARG A 127 -1.07 -11.61 -15.28
N ARG A 128 -2.16 -11.76 -14.53
CA ARG A 128 -3.03 -10.67 -14.09
C ARG A 128 -2.48 -10.12 -12.79
N VAL A 129 -2.30 -8.81 -12.70
CA VAL A 129 -1.64 -8.19 -11.56
C VAL A 129 -2.43 -7.01 -11.01
N VAL A 130 -2.39 -6.85 -9.70
CA VAL A 130 -2.86 -5.63 -9.03
C VAL A 130 -1.64 -4.82 -8.59
N LEU A 131 -1.66 -3.53 -8.88
CA LEU A 131 -0.59 -2.62 -8.51
C LEU A 131 -0.96 -1.85 -7.23
N LEU A 132 -0.08 -1.87 -6.23
CA LEU A 132 -0.32 -1.31 -4.91
C LEU A 132 0.43 -0.01 -4.70
N ASP A 133 -0.20 0.93 -4.01
CA ASP A 133 0.47 2.10 -3.45
C ASP A 133 0.03 2.42 -2.01
N ALA A 134 0.86 3.16 -1.26
CA ALA A 134 0.51 3.59 0.08
C ALA A 134 -0.54 4.71 0.06
N TRP A 135 -0.36 5.75 -0.76
CA TRP A 135 -1.25 6.91 -0.80
C TRP A 135 -1.35 7.53 -2.19
N LEU A 136 -2.47 7.30 -2.87
CA LEU A 136 -2.75 7.91 -4.18
C LEU A 136 -3.83 8.98 -4.06
N SER A 137 -3.51 10.19 -4.48
CA SER A 137 -4.46 11.31 -4.53
C SER A 137 -4.15 12.18 -5.74
N GLU A 138 -5.08 13.05 -6.15
CA GLU A 138 -4.79 14.06 -7.19
C GLU A 138 -3.56 14.91 -6.86
N LYS A 139 -3.29 15.12 -5.56
CA LYS A 139 -2.11 15.84 -5.07
C LYS A 139 -0.84 14.98 -5.10
N SER A 140 -0.97 13.66 -4.97
CA SER A 140 0.16 12.71 -4.99
C SER A 140 0.81 12.61 -6.37
N TYR A 141 0.06 12.81 -7.46
CA TYR A 141 0.61 12.88 -8.84
C TYR A 141 1.69 13.97 -9.00
N VAL A 142 1.69 14.98 -8.13
CA VAL A 142 2.67 16.07 -8.14
C VAL A 142 3.95 15.69 -7.37
N GLN A 143 3.94 14.58 -6.59
CA GLN A 143 4.94 14.31 -5.56
C GLN A 143 5.56 12.91 -5.53
N THR A 144 5.16 11.95 -6.38
CA THR A 144 6.02 10.80 -6.76
C THR A 144 7.22 11.33 -7.54
N SER A 145 8.13 11.90 -6.77
CA SER A 145 9.34 12.60 -7.18
C SER A 145 10.49 11.91 -6.46
N SER A 146 11.00 10.85 -7.07
CA SER A 146 12.27 10.23 -6.70
C SER A 146 13.23 10.30 -7.89
N LEU A 147 13.56 11.51 -8.31
CA LEU A 147 14.83 11.80 -9.00
C LEU A 147 15.08 11.16 -10.39
N VAL A 148 14.05 10.75 -11.14
CA VAL A 148 14.11 10.56 -12.61
C VAL A 148 12.98 11.31 -13.35
N THR A 149 12.47 12.39 -12.76
CA THR A 149 11.59 13.36 -13.46
C THR A 149 12.30 14.27 -14.47
N LEU A 150 13.57 14.04 -14.82
CA LEU A 150 14.35 15.07 -15.50
C LEU A 150 14.08 15.27 -17.00
N ARG A 151 13.18 14.52 -17.66
CA ARG A 151 12.76 14.92 -19.03
C ARG A 151 11.26 14.88 -19.35
N ASN A 152 10.49 13.83 -19.02
CA ASN A 152 9.17 13.65 -19.69
C ASN A 152 7.93 13.25 -18.82
N GLY A 153 7.96 13.33 -17.49
CA GLY A 153 6.73 13.31 -16.67
C GLY A 153 6.08 11.95 -16.37
N ASN A 154 5.63 11.83 -15.11
CA ASN A 154 4.92 10.74 -14.41
C ASN A 154 5.70 9.42 -14.15
N GLU A 155 5.87 9.06 -12.87
CA GLU A 155 6.55 7.82 -12.43
C GLU A 155 5.65 6.58 -12.60
N LEU A 156 4.33 6.74 -12.38
CA LEU A 156 3.34 5.67 -12.57
C LEU A 156 3.36 5.12 -14.00
N SER A 157 3.57 6.01 -14.97
CA SER A 157 3.72 5.72 -16.38
C SER A 157 4.91 4.80 -16.68
N LEU A 158 6.06 5.06 -16.05
CA LEU A 158 7.26 4.25 -16.24
C LEU A 158 7.07 2.86 -15.65
N ASP A 159 6.56 2.79 -14.42
CA ASP A 159 6.27 1.55 -13.72
C ASP A 159 5.32 0.65 -14.50
N PHE A 160 4.26 1.25 -15.04
CA PHE A 160 3.31 0.57 -15.88
C PHE A 160 3.96 0.01 -17.15
N SER A 161 4.83 0.79 -17.81
CA SER A 161 5.52 0.34 -19.02
C SER A 161 6.43 -0.88 -18.79
N VAL A 162 7.01 -1.04 -17.59
CA VAL A 162 7.78 -2.23 -17.23
C VAL A 162 6.86 -3.45 -17.15
N VAL A 163 5.69 -3.30 -16.51
CA VAL A 163 4.69 -4.36 -16.37
C VAL A 163 4.13 -4.76 -17.74
N GLU A 164 3.82 -3.80 -18.60
CA GLU A 164 3.39 -4.05 -19.98
C GLU A 164 4.46 -4.72 -20.82
N HIS A 165 5.73 -4.31 -20.67
CA HIS A 165 6.85 -4.93 -21.39
C HIS A 165 7.02 -6.41 -21.04
N GLU A 166 6.73 -6.80 -19.80
CA GLU A 166 6.69 -8.21 -19.40
C GLU A 166 5.45 -8.96 -19.94
N GLY A 167 4.49 -8.24 -20.53
CA GLY A 167 3.23 -8.79 -21.04
C GLY A 167 2.26 -9.19 -19.93
N ALA A 168 2.35 -8.56 -18.76
CA ALA A 168 1.39 -8.73 -17.67
C ALA A 168 0.16 -7.83 -17.90
N ASN A 169 -1.00 -8.26 -17.41
CA ASN A 169 -2.25 -7.53 -17.49
C ASN A 169 -2.54 -6.86 -16.13
N VAL A 170 -2.50 -5.54 -16.07
CA VAL A 170 -2.88 -4.81 -14.85
C VAL A 170 -4.40 -4.74 -14.75
N VAL A 171 -4.99 -5.40 -13.76
CA VAL A 171 -6.45 -5.48 -13.61
C VAL A 171 -7.03 -4.40 -12.70
N ALA A 172 -6.21 -3.86 -11.80
CA ALA A 172 -6.55 -2.75 -10.92
C ALA A 172 -5.29 -2.09 -10.33
N VAL A 173 -5.46 -0.85 -9.88
CA VAL A 173 -4.56 -0.18 -8.94
C VAL A 173 -5.28 -0.10 -7.59
N ALA A 174 -4.60 -0.44 -6.49
CA ALA A 174 -5.15 -0.32 -5.15
C ALA A 174 -4.25 0.51 -4.24
N SER A 175 -4.83 1.28 -3.32
CA SER A 175 -4.05 2.00 -2.31
C SER A 175 -4.64 1.94 -0.91
N MET A 176 -3.78 2.09 0.10
CA MET A 176 -4.22 2.18 1.49
C MET A 176 -4.99 3.48 1.74
N VAL A 177 -4.51 4.62 1.23
CA VAL A 177 -5.24 5.90 1.27
C VAL A 177 -5.44 6.41 -0.15
N GLY A 178 -6.67 6.83 -0.45
CA GLY A 178 -7.09 7.36 -1.73
C GLY A 178 -7.69 8.77 -1.60
N GLY A 179 -7.34 9.69 -2.49
CA GLY A 179 -7.79 11.09 -2.45
C GLY A 179 -8.67 11.51 -3.62
N LEU A 180 -9.31 10.57 -4.30
CA LEU A 180 -10.20 10.87 -5.44
C LEU A 180 -11.64 11.20 -5.02
N GLY A 181 -12.02 10.98 -3.74
CA GLY A 181 -13.34 11.34 -3.19
C GLY A 181 -14.52 10.50 -3.73
N GLY A 182 -15.64 10.49 -3.01
CA GLY A 182 -16.92 9.87 -3.46
C GLY A 182 -16.99 8.34 -3.36
N ASP A 183 -18.21 7.82 -3.55
CA ASP A 183 -18.55 6.39 -3.48
C ASP A 183 -18.59 5.71 -4.87
N ASP A 184 -18.40 6.48 -5.94
CA ASP A 184 -18.45 5.98 -7.32
C ASP A 184 -17.19 5.19 -7.70
N ALA A 185 -17.32 4.29 -8.67
CA ALA A 185 -16.20 3.53 -9.22
C ALA A 185 -15.12 4.48 -9.79
N LYS A 186 -13.89 4.32 -9.32
CA LYS A 186 -12.79 5.24 -9.60
C LYS A 186 -11.85 4.64 -10.63
N HIS A 187 -11.23 5.52 -11.41
CA HIS A 187 -10.27 5.12 -12.42
C HIS A 187 -9.03 6.01 -12.35
N ILE A 188 -7.90 5.43 -12.73
CA ILE A 188 -6.61 6.11 -12.89
C ILE A 188 -6.22 6.05 -14.35
N GLU A 189 -5.92 7.21 -14.94
CA GLU A 189 -5.32 7.28 -16.27
C GLU A 189 -3.80 7.06 -16.13
N VAL A 190 -3.29 6.07 -16.86
CA VAL A 190 -1.86 5.77 -16.98
C VAL A 190 -1.45 5.93 -18.43
N ILE A 191 -0.30 6.57 -18.65
CA ILE A 191 0.22 6.83 -19.98
C ILE A 191 1.52 6.05 -20.14
N ASN A 192 1.65 5.21 -21.14
CA ASN A 192 2.94 4.60 -21.44
C ASN A 192 3.89 5.68 -21.99
N PRO A 193 5.03 5.97 -21.34
CA PRO A 193 5.90 7.08 -21.71
C PRO A 193 6.76 6.78 -22.95
N VAL A 194 6.73 5.54 -23.45
CA VAL A 194 7.45 5.10 -24.65
C VAL A 194 6.54 5.13 -25.87
N THR A 195 5.27 4.74 -25.72
CA THR A 195 4.30 4.63 -26.83
C THR A 195 3.25 5.73 -26.86
N ASP A 196 3.15 6.56 -25.81
CA ASP A 196 2.06 7.51 -25.55
C ASP A 196 0.66 6.85 -25.47
N GLU A 197 0.59 5.52 -25.33
CA GLU A 197 -0.67 4.79 -25.16
C GLU A 197 -1.29 5.13 -23.80
N ARG A 198 -2.62 5.27 -23.77
CA ARG A 198 -3.37 5.64 -22.58
C ARG A 198 -4.22 4.48 -22.10
N HIS A 199 -4.14 4.18 -20.82
CA HIS A 199 -4.87 3.12 -20.17
C HIS A 199 -5.70 3.73 -19.04
N GLU A 200 -6.96 3.35 -18.97
CA GLU A 200 -7.83 3.67 -17.85
C GLU A 200 -7.94 2.42 -16.98
N LEU A 201 -7.41 2.49 -15.76
CA LEU A 201 -7.34 1.37 -14.83
C LEU A 201 -8.31 1.59 -13.68
N PRO A 202 -9.08 0.58 -13.26
CA PRO A 202 -9.87 0.66 -12.04
C PRO A 202 -9.00 0.98 -10.82
N PHE A 203 -9.51 1.82 -9.94
CA PHE A 203 -8.84 2.23 -8.72
C PHE A 203 -9.65 1.89 -7.47
N VAL A 204 -9.01 1.14 -6.57
CA VAL A 204 -9.57 0.70 -5.29
C VAL A 204 -8.82 1.39 -4.15
N GLN A 205 -9.55 2.02 -3.23
CA GLN A 205 -8.96 2.66 -2.06
C GLN A 205 -9.55 2.05 -0.79
N LEU A 206 -8.69 1.75 0.18
CA LEU A 206 -9.15 1.23 1.48
C LEU A 206 -9.73 2.32 2.37
N PHE A 207 -9.08 3.48 2.42
CA PHE A 207 -9.56 4.68 3.12
C PHE A 207 -9.59 5.88 2.19
N ASP A 208 -10.62 6.70 2.33
CA ASP A 208 -10.62 8.03 1.73
C ASP A 208 -9.76 9.00 2.58
N GLU A 209 -9.01 9.91 1.93
CA GLU A 209 -8.25 10.97 2.59
C GLU A 209 -9.13 11.78 3.57
N ALA A 210 -10.43 11.94 3.27
CA ALA A 210 -11.37 12.64 4.14
C ALA A 210 -11.57 11.93 5.50
N GLU A 211 -11.39 10.60 5.58
CA GLU A 211 -11.51 9.85 6.83
C GLU A 211 -10.36 10.12 7.81
N LEU A 212 -9.23 10.65 7.31
CA LEU A 212 -8.03 10.93 8.10
C LEU A 212 -8.09 12.30 8.81
N ARG A 213 -9.16 13.07 8.61
CA ARG A 213 -9.36 14.43 9.16
C ARG A 213 -10.13 14.44 10.48
#